data_AF-A0A7S2GE35-F1
#
_entry.id   AF-A0A7S2GE35-F1
#
_cell.length_a   1.000
_cell.length_b   1.000
_cell.length_c   1.000
_cell.angle_alpha   90.00
_cell.angle_beta   90.00
_cell.angle_gamma   90.00
#
_symmetry.space_group_name_H-M   'P 1'
#
loop_
_entity.id
_entity.type
_entity.pdbx_description
1 polymer ?
#
loop_
_entity_poly.entity_id
_entity_poly.type
_entity_poly.pdbx_seq_one_letter_code
_entity_poly.pdbx_strand_id
1 'polypeptide(L)'
;RAGLYFLWPVQRTSAEKRLPGSVAEPALLGLMERMEAAGVPSCWPHPLRLYRELAGKLWAPRVSNERPDLCVPPTVRLDVARWMETPTVAAEEAIAELQRLRAFWGRDGGAGQAAV
;
A
#
# COMPACT_ATOMS: atom_id res chain seq x y z
N ARG A 1 25.02 -22.88 13.03
CA ARG A 1 23.60 -23.13 12.69
C ARG A 1 22.88 -21.81 12.81
N ALA A 2 22.12 -21.39 11.79
CA ALA A 2 21.28 -20.19 11.85
C ALA A 2 19.81 -20.63 11.91
N GLY A 3 19.02 -20.03 12.81
CA GLY A 3 17.57 -20.18 12.83
C GLY A 3 16.93 -19.06 12.04
N LEU A 4 16.11 -19.41 11.05
CA LEU A 4 15.29 -18.44 10.32
C LEU A 4 13.88 -18.49 10.89
N TYR A 5 13.38 -17.35 11.35
CA TYR A 5 11.98 -17.22 11.77
C TYR A 5 11.17 -16.71 10.59
N PHE A 6 10.16 -17.46 10.20
CA PHE A 6 9.19 -16.99 9.21
C PHE A 6 8.16 -16.12 9.92
N LEU A 7 8.29 -14.80 9.77
CA LEU A 7 7.37 -13.82 10.35
C LEU A 7 6.50 -13.19 9.25
N TRP A 8 5.21 -13.08 9.52
CA TRP A 8 4.23 -12.41 8.66
C TRP A 8 3.62 -11.21 9.39
N PRO A 9 3.75 -9.98 8.86
CA PRO A 9 3.07 -8.84 9.45
C PRO A 9 1.56 -8.95 9.23
N VAL A 10 0.79 -8.68 10.29
CA VAL A 10 -0.67 -8.61 10.22
C VAL A 10 -1.17 -7.35 10.90
N GLN A 11 -2.25 -6.78 10.35
CA GLN A 11 -2.97 -5.65 10.94
C GLN A 11 -4.17 -6.10 11.78
N ARG A 12 -4.62 -7.36 11.60
CA ARG A 12 -5.76 -7.93 12.33
C ARG A 12 -5.27 -8.65 13.58
N THR A 13 -5.68 -8.16 14.75
CA THR A 13 -5.36 -8.80 16.05
C THR A 13 -5.82 -10.25 16.14
N SER A 14 -6.91 -10.61 15.45
CA SER A 14 -7.38 -12.01 15.39
C SER A 14 -6.43 -12.92 14.62
N ALA A 15 -5.77 -12.42 13.58
CA ALA A 15 -4.79 -13.18 12.81
C ALA A 15 -3.50 -13.37 13.61
N GLU A 16 -3.03 -12.33 14.30
CA GLU A 16 -1.84 -12.38 15.17
C GLU A 16 -1.94 -13.48 16.23
N LYS A 17 -3.12 -13.63 16.86
CA LYS A 17 -3.33 -14.62 17.92
C LYS A 17 -3.51 -16.05 17.40
N ARG A 18 -4.00 -16.22 16.17
CA ARG A 18 -4.44 -17.54 15.65
C ARG A 18 -3.42 -18.19 14.73
N LEU A 19 -2.58 -17.42 14.06
CA LEU A 19 -1.68 -17.93 13.03
C LEU A 19 -0.24 -17.91 13.54
N PRO A 20 0.42 -19.07 13.67
CA PRO A 20 1.84 -19.13 14.01
C PRO A 20 2.69 -18.29 13.04
N GLY A 21 3.64 -17.54 13.59
CA GLY A 21 4.50 -16.64 12.80
C GLY A 21 3.83 -15.33 12.39
N SER A 22 2.54 -15.12 12.67
CA SER A 22 1.91 -13.80 12.48
C SER A 22 2.25 -12.88 13.63
N VAL A 23 2.68 -11.65 13.31
CA VAL A 23 3.08 -10.63 14.27
C VAL A 23 2.43 -9.30 13.92
N ALA A 24 2.14 -8.46 14.91
CA ALA A 24 1.67 -7.11 14.66
C ALA A 24 2.60 -6.36 13.69
N GLU A 25 2.04 -5.81 12.61
CA GLU A 25 2.79 -5.07 11.59
C GLU A 25 3.69 -3.98 12.21
N PRO A 26 3.22 -3.12 13.16
CA PRO A 26 4.09 -2.12 13.77
C PRO A 26 5.30 -2.71 14.50
N ALA A 27 5.13 -3.87 15.13
CA ALA A 27 6.21 -4.54 15.87
C ALA A 27 7.29 -5.09 14.92
N LEU A 28 6.88 -5.73 13.82
CA LEU A 28 7.82 -6.23 12.82
C LEU A 28 8.56 -5.07 12.14
N LEU A 29 7.85 -4.03 11.73
CA LEU A 29 8.46 -2.90 11.05
C LEU A 29 9.43 -2.14 11.98
N GLY A 30 9.10 -2.01 13.26
CA GLY A 30 10.02 -1.43 14.26
C GLY A 30 11.25 -2.29 14.52
N LEU A 31 11.14 -3.62 14.44
CA LEU A 31 12.31 -4.52 14.48
C LEU A 31 13.19 -4.32 13.25
N MET A 32 12.61 -4.31 12.06
CA MET A 32 13.33 -4.11 10.80
C MET A 32 14.08 -2.77 10.79
N GLU A 33 13.45 -1.69 11.29
CA GLU A 33 14.07 -0.37 11.42
C GLU A 33 15.34 -0.40 12.28
N ARG A 34 15.28 -1.06 13.45
CA ARG A 34 16.44 -1.19 14.34
C ARG A 34 17.54 -2.07 13.73
N MET A 35 17.17 -3.14 13.03
CA MET A 35 18.13 -4.00 12.33
C MET A 35 18.85 -3.24 11.22
N GLU A 36 18.11 -2.48 10.41
CA GLU A 36 18.67 -1.62 9.35
C GLU A 36 19.60 -0.55 9.94
N ALA A 37 19.18 0.13 11.02
CA ALA A 37 20.02 1.10 11.72
C ALA A 37 21.30 0.49 12.33
N ALA A 38 21.26 -0.77 12.75
CA ALA A 38 22.40 -1.51 13.27
C ALA A 38 23.28 -2.12 12.17
N GLY A 39 22.95 -1.94 10.88
CA GLY A 39 23.67 -2.55 9.77
C GLY A 39 23.54 -4.08 9.71
N VAL A 40 22.53 -4.66 10.37
CA VAL A 40 22.28 -6.09 10.35
C VAL A 40 21.66 -6.46 8.99
N PRO A 41 22.35 -7.26 8.15
CA PRO A 41 21.81 -7.66 6.87
C PRO A 41 20.58 -8.55 7.11
N SER A 42 19.43 -8.08 6.64
CA SER A 42 18.23 -8.88 6.63
C SER A 42 18.08 -9.54 5.26
N CYS A 43 17.58 -10.77 5.20
CA CYS A 43 17.21 -11.43 3.94
C CYS A 43 15.92 -10.86 3.34
N TRP A 44 15.32 -9.83 3.94
CA TRP A 44 14.22 -9.10 3.31
C TRP A 44 14.75 -8.38 2.08
N PRO A 45 14.09 -8.51 0.93
CA PRO A 45 14.69 -8.14 -0.35
C PRO A 45 14.93 -6.63 -0.51
N HIS A 46 14.42 -5.78 0.40
CA HIS A 46 14.38 -4.34 0.22
C HIS A 46 14.57 -3.55 1.54
N PRO A 47 15.12 -2.32 1.49
CA PRO A 47 15.08 -1.36 2.60
C PRO A 47 13.68 -1.18 3.16
N LEU A 48 13.54 -0.90 4.45
CA LEU A 48 12.24 -0.84 5.14
C LEU A 48 11.22 0.06 4.42
N ARG A 49 11.68 1.23 3.94
CA ARG A 49 10.83 2.18 3.22
C ARG A 49 10.24 1.57 1.94
N LEU A 50 11.06 0.90 1.15
CA LEU A 50 10.62 0.26 -0.09
C LEU A 50 9.72 -0.95 0.22
N TYR A 51 10.03 -1.72 1.27
CA TYR A 51 9.16 -2.79 1.74
C TYR A 51 7.76 -2.28 2.09
N ARG A 52 7.65 -1.20 2.88
CA ARG A 52 6.36 -0.58 3.25
C ARG A 52 5.59 -0.09 2.02
N GLU A 53 6.28 0.58 1.09
CA GLU A 53 5.67 1.08 -0.16
C GLU A 53 5.04 -0.06 -0.98
N LEU A 54 5.79 -1.15 -1.17
CA LEU A 54 5.37 -2.29 -2.00
C LEU A 54 4.32 -3.15 -1.30
N ALA A 55 4.59 -3.59 -0.07
CA ALA A 55 3.71 -4.48 0.69
C ALA A 55 2.38 -3.80 1.03
N GLY A 56 2.41 -2.52 1.39
CA GLY A 56 1.21 -1.72 1.65
C GLY A 56 0.46 -1.29 0.39
N LYS A 57 0.97 -1.62 -0.81
CA LYS A 57 0.45 -1.14 -2.11
C LYS A 57 0.33 0.39 -2.17
N LEU A 58 1.14 1.11 -1.39
CA LEU A 58 1.11 2.57 -1.30
C LEU A 58 1.59 3.24 -2.59
N TRP A 59 2.32 2.48 -3.42
CA TRP A 59 2.74 2.91 -4.75
C TRP A 59 1.56 3.13 -5.71
N ALA A 60 0.45 2.41 -5.56
CA ALA A 60 -0.59 2.38 -6.59
C ALA A 60 -1.24 3.76 -6.85
N PRO A 61 -1.66 4.53 -5.83
CA PRO A 61 -2.17 5.90 -6.06
C PRO A 61 -1.15 6.82 -6.74
N ARG A 62 0.12 6.75 -6.33
CA ARG A 62 1.19 7.59 -6.88
C ARG A 62 1.43 7.26 -8.35
N VAL A 63 1.60 5.98 -8.67
CA VAL A 63 1.85 5.51 -10.04
C VAL A 63 0.64 5.75 -10.94
N SER A 64 -0.58 5.59 -10.43
CA SER A 64 -1.82 5.91 -11.15
C SER A 64 -1.90 7.40 -11.56
N ASN A 65 -1.28 8.30 -10.80
CA ASN A 65 -1.24 9.72 -11.12
C ASN A 65 -0.02 10.11 -11.98
N GLU A 66 1.15 9.53 -11.72
CA GLU A 66 2.43 9.96 -12.32
C GLU A 66 2.82 9.19 -13.60
N ARG A 67 2.32 7.97 -13.79
CA ARG A 67 2.81 7.04 -14.83
C ARG A 67 1.66 6.43 -15.64
N PRO A 68 1.05 7.22 -16.54
CA PRO A 68 -0.06 6.75 -17.36
C PRO A 68 0.30 5.56 -18.26
N ASP A 69 1.58 5.46 -18.66
CA ASP A 69 2.12 4.37 -19.48
C ASP A 69 2.02 2.98 -18.82
N LEU A 70 1.92 2.92 -17.49
CA LEU A 70 1.84 1.66 -16.75
C LEU A 70 0.41 1.14 -16.60
N CYS A 71 -0.59 1.82 -17.16
CA CYS A 71 -1.99 1.39 -17.20
C CYS A 71 -2.60 1.02 -15.83
N VAL A 72 -2.05 1.56 -14.73
CA VAL A 72 -2.56 1.33 -13.37
C VAL A 72 -3.97 1.94 -13.25
N PRO A 73 -4.98 1.17 -12.80
CA PRO A 73 -6.33 1.70 -12.63
C PRO A 73 -6.36 2.95 -11.74
N PRO A 74 -7.23 3.95 -12.03
CA PRO A 74 -7.44 5.11 -11.17
C PRO A 74 -7.62 4.69 -9.71
N THR A 75 -6.65 5.07 -8.88
CA THR A 75 -6.59 4.69 -7.47
C THR A 75 -6.25 5.92 -6.65
N VAL A 76 -6.97 6.15 -5.55
CA VAL A 76 -6.72 7.25 -4.61
C VAL A 76 -6.36 6.71 -3.24
N ARG A 77 -5.56 7.47 -2.49
CA ARG A 77 -5.22 7.15 -1.11
C ARG A 77 -6.24 7.78 -0.17
N LEU A 78 -6.77 7.00 0.76
CA LEU A 78 -7.61 7.48 1.85
C LEU A 78 -6.80 7.55 3.15
N ASP A 79 -6.98 8.65 3.89
CA ASP A 79 -6.52 8.75 5.27
C ASP A 79 -7.55 8.07 6.18
N VAL A 80 -7.10 7.04 6.91
CA VAL A 80 -7.96 6.24 7.79
C VAL A 80 -8.44 7.06 8.99
N ALA A 81 -7.61 7.92 9.57
CA ALA A 81 -8.03 8.73 10.71
C ALA A 81 -9.14 9.69 10.28
N ARG A 82 -8.97 10.33 9.12
CA ARG A 82 -9.97 11.21 8.53
C ARG A 82 -11.26 10.47 8.14
N TRP A 83 -11.14 9.28 7.59
CA TRP A 83 -12.28 8.41 7.27
C TRP A 83 -13.12 8.08 8.51
N MET A 84 -12.46 7.82 9.64
CA MET A 84 -13.13 7.49 10.90
C MET A 84 -13.83 8.70 11.52
N GLU A 85 -13.29 9.92 11.32
CA GLU A 85 -13.89 11.15 11.83
C GLU A 85 -15.07 11.65 10.97
N THR A 86 -14.88 11.72 9.65
CA THR A 86 -15.88 12.22 8.70
C THR A 86 -15.95 11.35 7.43
N PRO A 87 -16.61 10.18 7.48
CA PRO A 87 -16.58 9.22 6.36
C PRO A 87 -17.22 9.76 5.08
N THR A 88 -18.33 10.51 5.19
CA THR A 88 -19.02 11.07 4.01
C THR A 88 -18.14 12.06 3.26
N VAL A 89 -17.53 13.02 3.97
CA VAL A 89 -16.65 14.03 3.37
C VAL A 89 -15.41 13.37 2.75
N ALA A 90 -14.79 12.42 3.46
CA ALA A 90 -13.64 11.68 2.94
C ALA A 90 -13.98 10.87 1.68
N ALA A 91 -15.19 10.30 1.62
CA ALA A 91 -15.68 9.59 0.44
C ALA A 91 -15.92 10.52 -0.75
N GLU A 92 -16.58 11.67 -0.53
CA GLU A 92 -16.86 12.66 -1.57
C GLU A 92 -15.57 13.18 -2.22
N GLU A 93 -14.56 13.51 -1.41
CA GLU A 93 -13.26 13.94 -1.92
C GLU A 93 -12.54 12.85 -2.69
N ALA A 94 -12.57 11.61 -2.20
CA ALA A 94 -11.98 10.47 -2.91
C ALA A 94 -12.66 10.21 -4.26
N ILE A 95 -13.99 10.33 -4.32
CA ILE A 95 -14.74 10.21 -5.57
C ILE A 95 -14.40 11.34 -6.53
N ALA A 96 -14.32 12.59 -6.05
CA ALA A 96 -13.95 13.74 -6.87
C ALA A 96 -12.54 13.56 -7.47
N GLU A 97 -11.58 13.08 -6.67
CA GLU A 97 -10.22 12.81 -7.15
C GLU A 97 -10.19 11.64 -8.16
N LEU A 98 -10.98 10.59 -7.93
CA LEU A 98 -11.12 9.50 -8.91
C LEU A 98 -11.71 9.98 -10.24
N GLN A 99 -12.69 10.88 -10.20
CA GLN A 99 -13.27 11.50 -11.41
C GLN A 99 -12.22 12.34 -12.15
N ARG A 100 -11.41 13.13 -11.43
CA ARG A 100 -10.29 13.88 -12.00
C ARG A 100 -9.28 12.96 -12.69
N LEU A 101 -8.89 11.87 -12.03
CA LEU A 101 -8.00 10.87 -12.61
C LEU A 101 -8.65 10.25 -13.86
N ARG A 102 -9.91 9.80 -13.79
CA ARG A 102 -10.59 9.22 -14.95
C ARG A 102 -10.55 10.13 -16.18
N ALA A 103 -10.81 11.43 -16.00
CA ALA A 103 -10.75 12.43 -17.06
C ALA A 103 -9.32 12.60 -17.61
N PHE A 104 -8.31 12.67 -16.73
CA PHE A 104 -6.89 12.72 -17.14
C PHE A 104 -6.49 11.53 -18.03
N TRP A 105 -7.06 10.35 -17.74
CA TRP A 105 -6.81 9.12 -18.49
C TRP A 105 -7.68 8.97 -19.75
N GLY A 106 -8.58 9.92 -20.04
CA GLY A 106 -9.47 9.88 -21.21
C GLY A 106 -10.47 8.70 -21.19
N ARG A 107 -10.75 8.11 -20.03
CA ARG A 107 -11.63 6.93 -19.88
C ARG A 107 -13.09 7.32 -19.66
N ASP A 108 -13.56 8.33 -20.37
CA ASP A 108 -14.92 8.85 -20.26
C ASP A 108 -15.91 8.03 -21.08
N GLY A 109 -16.06 6.73 -20.78
CA GLY A 109 -17.29 5.96 -21.05
C GLY A 109 -17.83 5.93 -22.50
N GLY A 110 -17.08 6.41 -23.49
CA GLY A 110 -17.39 6.30 -24.90
C GLY A 110 -16.83 4.99 -25.43
N ALA A 111 -17.70 4.21 -26.06
CA ALA A 111 -17.36 2.96 -26.73
C ALA A 111 -16.06 3.07 -27.55
N GLY A 112 -15.20 2.06 -27.38
CA GLY A 112 -14.19 1.62 -28.35
C GLY A 112 -13.27 2.69 -28.95
N GLN A 113 -12.00 2.65 -28.57
CA GLN A 113 -10.95 2.59 -29.58
C GLN A 113 -9.72 1.89 -29.03
N ALA A 114 -9.39 0.80 -29.70
CA ALA A 114 -8.16 0.05 -29.57
C ALA A 114 -6.97 0.94 -29.95
N ALA A 115 -5.86 0.78 -29.25
CA ALA A 115 -4.54 1.05 -29.81
C ALA A 115 -3.64 -0.10 -29.39
N VAL A 116 -3.31 -0.91 -30.40
CA VAL A 116 -2.17 -1.84 -30.46
C VAL A 116 -0.89 -1.02 -30.46
#